data_AF-A0A9D4PG76-F1
#
_entry.id   AF-A0A9D4PG76-F1
#
_cell.length_a   1.000
_cell.length_b   1.000
_cell.length_c   1.000
_cell.angle_alpha   90.00
_cell.angle_beta   90.00
_cell.angle_gamma   90.00
#
_symmetry.space_group_name_H-M   'P 1'
#
loop_
_entity.id
_entity.type
_entity.pdbx_description
1 polymer ?
#
loop_
_entity_poly.entity_id
_entity_poly.type
_entity_poly.pdbx_seq_one_letter_code
_entity_poly.pdbx_strand_id
1 'polypeptide(L)'
;MSRENSKNTYKLRDHPDFPNEINVQFRKELRPELICTTCNCITPAGLKDRKGHVFCRKCAGTLTDDTTDQFTCYTCDTSVPVSSLEQYHEPVCELKPVECSFKQLGCAFKAARREMGVHEGDTRGNRHSELLVRKICHLERENQVDLQQSANAEKELRADLEQQVLKLEKELQVKPGFVHIWKLQPYYALKNAAMTFSEEISSGTMYINTPGYHVEFTVGFGRNSIVSSPHLSFNCQICPGQYDHMLSWPFKNKIIVVLVNQLEEQAQRYFEMHAASAEHAVECLKRPESEQRNPKFGVSQIISVPLLENVKKGFLSQNCVVFKIIVPPI
;
A
#
# COMPACT_ATOMS: atom_id res chain seq x y z
N MET A 1 -28.30 -2.30 41.53
CA MET A 1 -28.52 -0.97 42.14
C MET A 1 -27.56 -0.82 43.30
N SER A 2 -26.38 -0.28 43.03
CA SER A 2 -25.31 -0.11 44.01
C SER A 2 -25.57 1.19 44.78
N ARG A 3 -25.71 1.10 46.10
CA ARG A 3 -25.79 2.28 46.98
C ARG A 3 -24.54 3.14 46.74
N GLU A 4 -24.72 4.34 46.20
CA GLU A 4 -23.66 5.32 46.03
C GLU A 4 -23.07 5.65 47.41
N ASN A 5 -21.82 5.24 47.62
CA ASN A 5 -21.07 5.57 48.82
C ASN A 5 -20.62 7.03 48.69
N SER A 6 -21.46 7.96 49.17
CA SER A 6 -21.16 9.40 49.27
C SER A 6 -19.93 9.73 50.13
N LYS A 7 -19.29 8.72 50.75
CA LYS A 7 -18.09 8.84 51.58
C LYS A 7 -16.78 9.03 50.79
N ASN A 8 -16.75 8.66 49.50
CA ASN A 8 -15.53 8.71 48.68
C ASN A 8 -15.61 9.74 47.54
N THR A 9 -16.43 10.78 47.72
CA THR A 9 -16.55 11.89 46.79
C THR A 9 -15.68 13.04 47.26
N TYR A 10 -14.72 13.44 46.44
CA TYR A 10 -13.78 14.53 46.74
C TYR A 10 -13.89 15.63 45.70
N LYS A 11 -13.58 16.86 46.09
CA LYS A 11 -13.56 18.01 45.17
C LYS A 11 -12.19 18.15 44.53
N LEU A 12 -12.14 18.29 43.21
CA LEU A 12 -10.95 18.70 42.46
C LEU A 12 -11.10 20.17 42.07
N ARG A 13 -10.07 20.98 42.36
CA ARG A 13 -9.97 22.40 42.00
C ARG A 13 -8.70 22.64 41.19
N ASP A 14 -8.71 23.69 40.37
CA ASP A 14 -7.55 24.23 39.66
C ASP A 14 -6.85 23.21 38.73
N HIS A 15 -7.63 22.39 38.01
CA HIS A 15 -7.09 21.53 36.94
C HIS A 15 -6.92 22.37 35.66
N PRO A 16 -5.79 22.26 34.93
CA PRO A 16 -5.53 23.08 33.73
C PRO A 16 -6.66 23.03 32.69
N ASP A 17 -7.26 21.85 32.51
CA ASP A 17 -8.35 21.61 31.55
C ASP A 17 -9.76 21.86 32.11
N PHE A 18 -9.90 22.07 33.44
CA PHE A 18 -11.19 22.22 34.10
C PHE A 18 -11.16 23.36 35.14
N PRO A 19 -11.57 24.58 34.75
CA PRO A 19 -11.50 25.76 35.61
C PRO A 19 -12.58 25.79 36.73
N ASN A 20 -13.52 24.84 36.75
CA ASN A 20 -14.61 24.77 37.73
C ASN A 20 -14.40 23.63 38.75
N GLU A 21 -15.03 23.72 39.93
CA GLU A 21 -15.04 22.64 40.92
C GLU A 21 -15.68 21.36 40.36
N ILE A 22 -14.94 20.26 40.33
CA ILE A 22 -15.45 18.95 39.91
C ILE A 22 -15.53 18.02 41.12
N ASN A 23 -16.65 17.34 41.30
CA ASN A 23 -16.78 16.25 42.26
C ASN A 23 -16.32 14.95 41.59
N VAL A 24 -15.32 14.30 42.16
CA VAL A 24 -14.76 13.04 41.66
C VAL A 24 -15.01 11.95 42.70
N GLN A 25 -15.64 10.85 42.27
CA GLN A 25 -15.92 9.70 43.13
C GLN A 25 -14.88 8.61 42.91
N PHE A 26 -14.23 8.17 43.99
CA PHE A 26 -13.22 7.10 43.94
C PHE A 26 -13.77 5.78 44.50
N ARG A 27 -13.33 4.66 43.92
CA ARG A 27 -13.68 3.32 44.41
C ARG A 27 -13.10 3.00 45.79
N LYS A 28 -12.03 3.68 46.19
CA LYS A 28 -11.36 3.55 47.49
C LYS A 28 -11.12 4.94 48.07
N GLU A 29 -11.01 5.04 49.39
CA GLU A 29 -10.60 6.28 50.05
C GLU A 29 -9.23 6.72 49.52
N LEU A 30 -9.11 8.00 49.23
CA LEU A 30 -7.84 8.59 48.81
C LEU A 30 -6.90 8.67 50.02
N ARG A 31 -5.61 8.49 49.76
CA ARG A 31 -4.60 8.60 50.81
C ARG A 31 -4.55 10.05 51.34
N PRO A 32 -4.40 10.28 52.66
CA PRO A 32 -4.40 11.62 53.24
C PRO A 32 -3.38 12.59 52.62
N GLU A 33 -2.29 12.07 52.05
CA GLU A 33 -1.26 12.91 51.43
C GLU A 33 -1.72 13.60 50.14
N LEU A 34 -2.89 13.24 49.62
CA LEU A 34 -3.46 13.80 48.39
C LEU A 34 -4.63 14.75 48.67
N ILE A 35 -4.96 15.00 49.95
CA ILE A 35 -6.16 15.74 50.36
C ILE A 35 -5.76 16.94 51.21
N CYS A 36 -6.24 18.13 50.86
CA CYS A 36 -6.02 19.32 51.66
C CYS A 36 -6.79 19.23 52.99
N THR A 37 -6.10 19.34 54.13
CA THR A 37 -6.68 19.28 55.48
C THR A 37 -7.72 20.37 55.74
N THR A 38 -7.56 21.56 55.13
CA THR A 38 -8.50 22.68 55.33
C THR A 38 -9.76 22.57 54.49
N CYS A 39 -9.66 22.36 53.18
CA CYS A 39 -10.80 22.41 52.27
C CYS A 39 -11.28 21.04 51.75
N ASN A 40 -10.61 19.96 52.16
CA ASN A 40 -10.89 18.58 51.77
C ASN A 40 -10.86 18.32 50.24
N CYS A 41 -10.22 19.22 49.48
CA CYS A 41 -10.04 19.07 48.04
C CYS A 41 -8.81 18.23 47.72
N ILE A 42 -8.83 17.53 46.60
CA ILE A 42 -7.70 16.79 46.05
C ILE A 42 -6.61 17.78 45.67
N THR A 43 -5.39 17.58 46.19
CA THR A 43 -4.23 18.43 45.93
C THR A 43 -3.00 17.55 45.67
N PRO A 44 -2.76 17.14 44.40
CA PRO A 44 -1.64 16.27 44.06
C PRO A 44 -0.26 16.89 44.37
N ALA A 45 -0.17 18.23 44.31
CA ALA A 45 0.96 19.04 44.73
C ALA A 45 0.53 19.91 45.93
N GLY A 46 0.30 19.26 47.07
CA GLY A 46 -0.06 19.95 48.31
C GLY A 46 1.15 20.22 49.19
N LEU A 47 1.18 21.41 49.81
CA LEU A 47 2.23 21.82 50.74
C LEU A 47 2.06 21.13 52.09
N LYS A 48 3.16 20.67 52.69
CA LYS A 48 3.13 19.95 53.97
C LYS A 48 3.69 20.78 55.11
N ASP A 49 2.98 20.85 56.23
CA ASP A 49 3.49 21.44 57.47
C ASP A 49 4.38 20.47 58.28
N ARG A 50 4.94 20.96 59.39
CA ARG A 50 5.76 20.18 60.33
C ARG A 50 5.04 18.98 60.95
N LYS A 51 3.71 18.98 60.98
CA LYS A 51 2.88 17.91 61.55
C LYS A 51 2.44 16.90 60.47
N GLY A 52 2.83 17.12 59.21
CA GLY A 52 2.49 16.26 58.08
C GLY A 52 1.12 16.54 57.46
N HIS A 53 0.44 17.62 57.87
CA HIS A 53 -0.81 18.04 57.24
C HIS A 53 -0.56 18.61 55.85
N VAL A 54 -1.44 18.29 54.90
CA VAL A 54 -1.33 18.75 53.52
C VAL A 54 -2.28 19.91 53.28
N PHE A 55 -1.81 20.96 52.61
CA PHE A 55 -2.60 22.14 52.26
C PHE A 55 -2.54 22.39 50.76
N CYS A 56 -3.67 22.68 50.12
CA CYS A 56 -3.62 23.21 48.76
C CYS A 56 -3.06 24.63 48.78
N ARG A 57 -2.50 25.08 47.65
CA ARG A 57 -1.85 26.40 47.53
C ARG A 57 -2.71 27.56 48.06
N LYS A 58 -4.01 27.53 47.76
CA LYS A 58 -4.98 28.54 48.23
C LYS A 58 -5.18 28.50 49.75
N CYS A 59 -5.27 27.31 50.34
CA CYS A 59 -5.45 27.17 51.79
C CYS A 59 -4.15 27.44 52.56
N ALA A 60 -2.99 27.13 51.97
CA ALA A 60 -1.69 27.45 52.53
C ALA A 60 -1.50 28.97 52.63
N GLY A 61 -1.81 29.72 51.56
CA GLY A 61 -1.71 31.19 51.56
C GLY A 61 -2.68 31.90 52.52
N THR A 62 -3.80 31.26 52.91
CA THR A 62 -4.70 31.79 53.95
C THR A 62 -4.27 31.45 55.38
N LEU A 63 -3.28 30.58 55.54
CA LEU A 63 -2.73 30.16 56.84
C LEU A 63 -1.38 30.84 57.15
N THR A 64 -0.81 31.56 56.19
CA THR A 64 0.35 32.43 56.36
C THR A 64 -0.10 33.80 56.85
N ASP A 65 0.58 34.38 57.84
CA ASP A 65 0.28 35.72 58.37
C ASP A 65 0.38 36.76 57.24
N ASP A 66 -0.62 37.66 57.14
CA ASP A 66 -0.87 38.61 56.05
C ASP A 66 0.30 39.59 55.80
N THR A 67 1.31 39.56 56.66
CA THR A 67 2.50 40.42 56.62
C THR A 67 3.74 39.78 55.99
N THR A 68 3.80 38.46 55.80
CA THR A 68 5.04 37.79 55.36
C THR A 68 4.92 36.77 54.22
N ASP A 69 3.73 36.27 53.87
CA ASP A 69 3.50 35.24 52.81
C ASP A 69 4.44 34.01 52.91
N GLN A 70 4.99 33.75 54.10
CA GLN A 70 6.07 32.78 54.31
C GLN A 70 5.51 31.44 54.82
N PHE A 71 5.90 30.36 54.15
CA PHE A 71 5.63 28.99 54.55
C PHE A 71 6.93 28.29 54.97
N THR A 72 6.91 27.61 56.10
CA THR A 72 8.09 26.93 56.64
C THR A 72 8.22 25.53 56.04
N CYS A 73 9.36 25.26 55.41
CA CYS A 73 9.70 23.94 54.91
C CYS A 73 9.72 22.91 56.05
N TYR A 74 8.95 21.82 55.92
CA TYR A 74 8.83 20.79 56.95
C TYR A 74 10.11 19.96 57.19
N THR A 75 11.12 20.06 56.30
CA THR A 75 12.35 19.27 56.38
C THR A 75 13.57 20.04 56.84
N CYS A 76 13.66 21.35 56.55
CA CYS A 76 14.84 22.16 56.90
C CYS A 76 14.51 23.47 57.62
N ASP A 77 13.24 23.69 57.98
CA ASP A 77 12.77 24.83 58.75
C ASP A 77 13.02 26.21 58.12
N THR A 78 13.41 26.26 56.85
CA THR A 78 13.54 27.52 56.10
C THR A 78 12.15 28.03 55.72
N SER A 79 11.84 29.24 56.16
CA SER A 79 10.64 29.96 55.73
C SER A 79 10.90 30.67 54.41
N VAL A 80 10.11 30.33 53.40
CA VAL A 80 10.17 30.93 52.05
C VAL A 80 8.75 31.27 51.61
N PRO A 81 8.57 32.18 50.65
CA PRO A 81 7.26 32.43 50.07
C PRO A 81 6.60 31.13 49.59
N VAL A 82 5.28 30.99 49.78
CA VAL A 82 4.49 29.82 49.34
C VAL A 82 4.78 29.46 47.87
N SER A 83 4.91 30.48 47.02
CA SER A 83 5.25 30.35 45.60
C SER A 83 6.67 29.80 45.35
N SER A 84 7.60 30.08 46.25
CA SER A 84 9.00 29.68 46.12
C SER A 84 9.33 28.34 46.76
N LEU A 85 8.44 27.81 47.60
CA LEU A 85 8.67 26.55 48.31
C LEU A 85 8.80 25.36 47.34
N GLU A 86 7.81 25.12 46.49
CA GLU A 86 7.86 24.00 45.52
C GLU A 86 8.80 24.27 44.35
N GLN A 87 8.82 25.49 43.83
CA GLN A 87 9.51 25.80 42.58
C GLN A 87 11.01 26.02 42.77
N TYR A 88 11.42 26.63 43.88
CA TYR A 88 12.81 27.07 44.08
C TYR A 88 13.49 26.40 45.27
N HIS A 89 12.77 26.12 46.36
CA HIS A 89 13.37 25.56 47.57
C HIS A 89 13.37 24.03 47.60
N GLU A 90 12.24 23.36 47.38
CA GLU A 90 12.13 21.89 47.40
C GLU A 90 13.12 21.16 46.47
N PRO A 91 13.43 21.67 45.25
CA PRO A 91 14.41 21.05 44.37
C PRO A 91 15.84 21.10 44.92
N VAL A 92 16.14 22.04 45.81
CA VAL A 92 17.49 22.27 46.37
C VAL A 92 17.58 21.98 47.88
N CYS A 93 16.47 21.68 48.55
CA CYS A 93 16.45 21.43 49.98
C CYS A 93 17.33 20.22 50.35
N GLU A 94 18.39 20.47 51.11
CA GLU A 94 19.42 19.48 51.48
C GLU A 94 18.95 18.43 52.48
N LEU A 95 17.99 18.79 53.35
CA LEU A 95 17.42 17.89 54.36
C LEU A 95 16.20 17.11 53.87
N LYS A 96 15.70 17.42 52.67
CA LYS A 96 14.56 16.72 52.08
C LYS A 96 14.96 15.26 51.79
N PRO A 97 14.19 14.26 52.28
CA PRO A 97 14.42 12.87 51.92
C PRO A 97 14.15 12.66 50.43
N VAL A 98 15.16 12.23 49.69
CA VAL A 98 15.10 11.94 48.26
C VAL A 98 15.52 10.50 47.99
N GLU A 99 15.01 9.94 46.90
CA GLU A 99 15.34 8.60 46.45
C GLU A 99 16.49 8.66 45.44
N CYS A 100 17.30 7.60 45.39
CA CYS A 100 18.37 7.50 44.39
C CYS A 100 17.80 7.53 42.96
N SER A 101 18.47 8.21 42.03
CA SER A 101 18.11 8.27 40.61
C SER A 101 18.00 6.89 39.94
N PHE A 102 18.71 5.88 40.48
CA PHE A 102 18.67 4.49 40.03
C PHE A 102 17.50 3.68 40.61
N LYS A 103 16.53 4.31 41.28
CA LYS A 103 15.35 3.61 41.83
C LYS A 103 14.60 2.79 40.78
N GLN A 104 14.43 3.34 39.58
CA GLN A 104 13.76 2.64 38.47
C GLN A 104 14.54 1.42 37.95
N LEU A 105 15.84 1.36 38.21
CA LEU A 105 16.71 0.23 37.87
C LEU A 105 16.85 -0.77 39.04
N GLY A 106 16.36 -0.43 40.24
CA GLY A 106 16.30 -1.32 41.40
C GLY A 106 17.07 -0.83 42.64
N CYS A 107 17.60 0.39 42.66
CA CYS A 107 18.26 0.92 43.86
C CYS A 107 17.23 1.40 44.91
N ALA A 108 17.19 0.76 46.08
CA ALA A 108 16.24 1.10 47.15
C ALA A 108 16.71 2.22 48.09
N PHE A 109 17.84 2.88 47.80
CA PHE A 109 18.41 3.88 48.70
C PHE A 109 17.59 5.17 48.73
N LYS A 110 17.32 5.65 49.94
CA LYS A 110 16.58 6.88 50.24
C LYS A 110 17.19 7.53 51.49
N ALA A 111 17.55 8.80 51.39
CA ALA A 111 18.23 9.55 52.46
C ALA A 111 18.01 11.05 52.28
N ALA A 112 18.53 11.89 53.19
CA ALA A 112 18.52 13.33 52.96
C ALA A 112 19.34 13.68 51.71
N ARG A 113 18.95 14.71 50.95
CA ARG A 113 19.64 15.08 49.70
C ARG A 113 21.14 15.28 49.88
N ARG A 114 21.59 15.88 50.98
CA ARG A 114 23.02 16.05 51.31
C ARG A 114 23.78 14.72 51.48
N GLU A 115 23.10 13.64 51.85
CA GLU A 115 23.68 12.32 52.07
C GLU A 115 23.77 11.51 50.76
N MET A 116 23.13 11.98 49.69
CA MET A 116 23.11 11.28 48.41
C MET A 116 24.49 11.22 47.75
N GLY A 117 25.29 12.30 47.88
CA GLY A 117 26.66 12.31 47.37
C GLY A 117 27.56 11.30 48.07
N VAL A 118 27.29 11.01 49.36
CA VAL A 118 28.00 9.95 50.10
C VAL A 118 27.58 8.59 49.57
N HIS A 119 26.28 8.34 49.38
CA HIS A 119 25.83 7.08 48.75
C HIS A 119 26.40 6.88 47.36
N GLU A 120 26.44 7.91 46.52
CA GLU A 120 27.01 7.84 45.17
C GLU A 120 28.53 7.63 45.16
N GLY A 121 29.25 8.13 46.18
CA GLY A 121 30.69 7.89 46.37
C GLY A 121 31.02 6.56 47.05
N ASP A 122 30.22 6.11 48.02
CA ASP A 122 30.40 4.89 48.82
C ASP A 122 29.78 3.65 48.20
N THR A 123 28.82 3.81 47.28
CA THR A 123 28.48 2.72 46.37
C THR A 123 29.72 2.48 45.51
N ARG A 124 30.62 1.63 46.00
CA ARG A 124 31.73 1.01 45.26
C ARG A 124 31.25 0.90 43.82
N GLY A 125 31.79 1.71 42.89
CA GLY A 125 31.15 2.15 41.64
C GLY A 125 30.59 1.06 40.70
N ASN A 126 30.69 -0.20 41.09
CA ASN A 126 30.09 -1.35 40.48
C ASN A 126 28.58 -1.47 40.68
N ARG A 127 27.98 -1.10 41.83
CA ARG A 127 26.57 -1.51 42.09
C ARG A 127 25.55 -0.85 41.15
N HIS A 128 25.64 0.45 40.89
CA HIS A 128 24.77 1.12 39.92
C HIS A 128 25.11 0.71 38.47
N SER A 129 26.40 0.45 38.18
CA SER A 129 26.87 -0.06 36.89
C SER A 129 26.33 -1.47 36.58
N GLU A 130 26.30 -2.36 37.57
CA GLU A 130 25.71 -3.70 37.47
C GLU A 130 24.21 -3.63 37.16
N LEU A 131 23.48 -2.70 37.77
CA LEU A 131 22.06 -2.47 37.48
C LEU A 131 21.85 -2.01 36.02
N LEU A 132 22.73 -1.14 35.51
CA LEU A 132 22.72 -0.70 34.11
C LEU A 132 23.00 -1.85 33.16
N VAL A 133 24.09 -2.59 33.36
CA VAL A 133 24.46 -3.74 32.51
C VAL A 133 23.34 -4.77 32.50
N ARG A 134 22.75 -5.08 33.66
CA ARG A 134 21.61 -6.01 33.72
C ARG A 134 20.43 -5.52 32.89
N LYS A 135 20.10 -4.22 32.95
CA LYS A 135 19.01 -3.66 32.15
C LYS A 135 19.35 -3.64 30.66
N ILE A 136 20.60 -3.33 30.28
CA ILE A 136 21.07 -3.37 28.89
C ILE A 136 20.94 -4.79 28.34
N CYS A 137 21.50 -5.81 29.01
CA CYS A 137 21.38 -7.20 28.55
C CYS A 137 19.93 -7.70 28.48
N HIS A 138 19.05 -7.17 29.33
CA HIS A 138 17.63 -7.49 29.25
C HIS A 138 16.96 -6.84 28.04
N LEU A 139 17.20 -5.55 27.80
CA LEU A 139 16.69 -4.83 26.63
C LEU A 139 17.25 -5.40 25.32
N GLU A 140 18.51 -5.82 25.28
CA GLU A 140 19.10 -6.49 24.12
C GLU A 140 18.36 -7.79 23.78
N ARG A 141 18.01 -8.60 24.80
CA ARG A 141 17.22 -9.82 24.60
C ARG A 141 15.80 -9.51 24.14
N GLU A 142 15.15 -8.52 24.75
CA GLU A 142 13.80 -8.08 24.33
C GLU A 142 13.82 -7.61 22.87
N ASN A 143 14.76 -6.73 22.51
CA ASN A 143 14.93 -6.27 21.12
C ASN A 143 15.22 -7.42 20.16
N GLN A 144 16.01 -8.41 20.55
CA GLN A 144 16.30 -9.56 19.69
C GLN A 144 15.06 -10.43 19.45
N VAL A 145 14.21 -10.60 20.48
CA VAL A 145 12.93 -11.30 20.34
C VAL A 145 11.98 -10.51 19.44
N ASP A 146 11.87 -9.20 19.62
CA ASP A 146 10.99 -8.34 18.81
C ASP A 146 11.43 -8.31 17.34
N LEU A 147 12.74 -8.21 17.08
CA LEU A 147 13.30 -8.32 15.73
C LEU A 147 12.97 -9.67 15.09
N GLN A 148 13.08 -10.76 15.85
CA GLN A 148 12.76 -12.10 15.34
C GLN A 148 11.26 -12.26 15.05
N GLN A 149 10.39 -11.70 15.89
CA GLN A 149 8.95 -11.69 15.67
C GLN A 149 8.57 -10.88 14.43
N SER A 150 9.16 -9.69 14.24
CA SER A 150 8.95 -8.87 13.06
C SER A 150 9.40 -9.60 11.78
N ALA A 151 10.58 -10.22 11.80
CA ALA A 151 11.10 -10.97 10.67
C ALA A 151 10.21 -12.19 10.32
N ASN A 152 9.61 -12.83 11.32
CA ASN A 152 8.69 -13.95 11.10
C ASN A 152 7.35 -13.45 10.50
N ALA A 153 6.80 -12.35 11.02
CA ALA A 153 5.59 -11.73 10.47
C ALA A 153 5.77 -11.27 9.01
N GLU A 154 6.93 -10.70 8.68
CA GLU A 154 7.27 -10.34 7.30
C GLU A 154 7.34 -11.56 6.37
N LYS A 155 7.87 -12.69 6.85
CA LYS A 155 7.90 -13.95 6.09
C LYS A 155 6.51 -14.51 5.84
N GLU A 156 5.63 -14.48 6.85
CA GLU A 156 4.24 -14.93 6.70
C GLU A 156 3.48 -14.03 5.72
N LEU A 157 3.61 -12.71 5.85
CA LEU A 157 3.00 -11.76 4.92
C LEU A 157 3.53 -11.94 3.49
N ARG A 158 4.83 -12.19 3.32
CA ARG A 158 5.41 -12.46 2.00
C ARG A 158 4.85 -13.73 1.39
N ALA A 159 4.71 -14.79 2.17
CA ALA A 159 4.14 -16.05 1.69
C ALA A 159 2.66 -15.88 1.28
N ASP A 160 1.88 -15.12 2.05
CA ASP A 160 0.49 -14.79 1.69
C ASP A 160 0.43 -13.95 0.40
N LEU A 161 1.30 -12.94 0.27
CA LEU A 161 1.38 -12.13 -0.94
C LEU A 161 1.77 -12.97 -2.17
N GLU A 162 2.73 -13.90 -2.03
CA GLU A 162 3.10 -14.84 -3.08
C GLU A 162 1.92 -15.74 -3.49
N GLN A 163 1.11 -16.21 -2.54
CA GLN A 163 -0.11 -16.96 -2.83
C GLN A 163 -1.17 -16.11 -3.53
N GLN A 164 -1.36 -14.85 -3.11
CA GLN A 164 -2.27 -13.92 -3.76
C GLN A 164 -1.82 -13.62 -5.20
N VAL A 165 -0.52 -13.41 -5.43
CA VAL A 165 0.04 -13.23 -6.77
C VAL A 165 -0.23 -14.47 -7.62
N LEU A 166 0.06 -15.68 -7.14
CA LEU A 166 -0.20 -16.92 -7.88
C LEU A 166 -1.69 -17.10 -8.21
N LYS A 167 -2.57 -16.74 -7.26
CA LYS A 167 -4.02 -16.79 -7.47
C LYS A 167 -4.45 -15.78 -8.52
N LEU A 168 -3.96 -14.55 -8.45
CA LEU A 168 -4.21 -13.51 -9.46
C LEU A 168 -3.63 -13.89 -10.82
N GLU A 169 -2.46 -14.52 -10.89
CA GLU A 169 -1.87 -15.05 -12.13
C GLU A 169 -2.71 -16.18 -12.72
N LYS A 170 -3.35 -17.00 -11.88
CA LYS A 170 -4.28 -18.05 -12.30
C LYS A 170 -5.64 -17.48 -12.74
N GLU A 171 -6.13 -16.44 -12.09
CA GLU A 171 -7.35 -15.71 -12.50
C GLU A 171 -7.09 -14.87 -13.76
N LEU A 172 -5.90 -14.29 -13.88
CA LEU A 172 -5.31 -13.67 -15.07
C LEU A 172 -4.67 -14.71 -15.99
N GLN A 173 -4.90 -16.00 -15.78
CA GLN A 173 -4.67 -17.01 -16.81
C GLN A 173 -5.80 -16.82 -17.81
N VAL A 174 -5.75 -15.68 -18.48
CA VAL A 174 -6.68 -15.26 -19.50
C VAL A 174 -6.63 -16.37 -20.51
N LYS A 175 -7.79 -16.95 -20.84
CA LYS A 175 -7.93 -17.96 -21.88
C LYS A 175 -6.99 -17.59 -23.02
N PRO A 176 -6.15 -18.52 -23.51
CA PRO A 176 -5.21 -18.18 -24.56
C PRO A 176 -5.99 -17.47 -25.65
N GLY A 177 -5.62 -16.21 -25.92
CA GLY A 177 -6.21 -15.48 -27.03
C GLY A 177 -6.09 -16.33 -28.30
N PHE A 178 -6.96 -16.10 -29.26
CA PHE A 178 -6.88 -16.85 -30.50
C PHE A 178 -5.55 -16.51 -31.21
N VAL A 179 -4.78 -17.55 -31.55
CA VAL A 179 -3.55 -17.43 -32.33
C VAL A 179 -3.64 -18.37 -33.53
N HIS A 180 -3.51 -17.83 -34.73
CA HIS A 180 -3.45 -18.61 -35.96
C HIS A 180 -2.20 -18.26 -36.77
N ILE A 181 -1.46 -19.28 -37.20
CA ILE A 181 -0.31 -19.13 -38.10
C ILE A 181 -0.74 -19.55 -39.50
N TRP A 182 -0.74 -18.61 -40.43
CA TRP A 182 -1.08 -18.82 -41.82
C TRP A 182 0.16 -18.70 -42.70
N LYS A 183 0.46 -19.75 -43.46
CA LYS A 183 1.60 -19.82 -44.38
C LYS A 183 1.11 -19.68 -45.82
N LEU A 184 1.62 -18.68 -46.54
CA LEU A 184 1.45 -18.54 -47.99
C LEU A 184 2.59 -19.27 -48.70
N GLN A 185 2.36 -20.52 -49.07
CA GLN A 185 3.35 -21.38 -49.74
C GLN A 185 2.66 -22.33 -50.73
N PRO A 186 3.15 -22.48 -51.98
CA PRO A 186 4.27 -21.77 -52.60
C PRO A 186 3.91 -20.32 -52.99
N TYR A 187 4.59 -19.34 -52.38
CA TYR A 187 4.30 -17.91 -52.49
C TYR A 187 4.26 -17.41 -53.95
N TYR A 188 5.27 -17.71 -54.77
CA TYR A 188 5.33 -17.19 -56.14
C TYR A 188 4.16 -17.66 -57.01
N ALA A 189 3.76 -18.92 -56.90
CA ALA A 189 2.64 -19.45 -57.67
C ALA A 189 1.32 -18.80 -57.23
N LEU A 190 1.11 -18.68 -55.92
CA LEU A 190 -0.08 -18.05 -55.34
C LEU A 190 -0.16 -16.56 -55.71
N LYS A 191 0.94 -15.81 -55.57
CA LYS A 191 1.04 -14.40 -55.96
C LYS A 191 0.73 -14.21 -57.44
N ASN A 192 1.36 -15.01 -58.31
CA ASN A 192 1.19 -14.88 -59.75
C ASN A 192 -0.27 -15.17 -60.15
N ALA A 193 -0.88 -16.24 -59.61
CA ALA A 193 -2.28 -16.54 -59.86
C ALA A 193 -3.21 -15.41 -59.38
N ALA A 194 -3.03 -14.94 -58.14
CA ALA A 194 -3.80 -13.84 -57.56
C ALA A 194 -3.70 -12.56 -58.42
N MET A 195 -2.51 -12.18 -58.85
CA MET A 195 -2.30 -11.01 -59.71
C MET A 195 -2.88 -11.19 -61.12
N THR A 196 -2.77 -12.38 -61.72
CA THR A 196 -3.27 -12.66 -63.08
C THR A 196 -4.79 -12.62 -63.13
N PHE A 197 -5.47 -13.18 -62.13
CA PHE A 197 -6.93 -13.24 -62.09
C PHE A 197 -7.56 -12.07 -61.31
N SER A 198 -6.75 -11.18 -60.74
CA SER A 198 -7.20 -10.12 -59.82
C SER A 198 -8.00 -10.66 -58.63
N GLU A 199 -7.60 -11.84 -58.14
CA GLU A 199 -8.23 -12.57 -57.06
C GLU A 199 -7.42 -12.47 -55.77
N GLU A 200 -8.08 -12.70 -54.64
CA GLU A 200 -7.42 -12.77 -53.32
C GLU A 200 -7.19 -14.22 -52.88
N ILE A 201 -6.14 -14.43 -52.11
CA ILE A 201 -5.83 -15.75 -51.52
C ILE A 201 -6.54 -15.84 -50.17
N SER A 202 -7.29 -16.93 -49.93
CA SER A 202 -8.00 -17.17 -48.67
C SER A 202 -7.22 -18.06 -47.72
N SER A 203 -7.34 -17.80 -46.41
CA SER A 203 -6.88 -18.69 -45.33
C SER A 203 -7.80 -19.90 -45.12
N GLY A 204 -8.95 -19.93 -45.79
CA GLY A 204 -10.10 -20.72 -45.37
C GLY A 204 -10.84 -20.05 -44.21
N THR A 205 -12.09 -20.47 -43.99
CA THR A 205 -12.93 -19.95 -42.91
C THR A 205 -12.61 -20.64 -41.58
N MET A 206 -12.66 -19.91 -40.46
CA MET A 206 -12.36 -20.45 -39.14
C MET A 206 -13.08 -19.70 -38.02
N TYR A 207 -13.09 -20.27 -36.81
CA TYR A 207 -13.65 -19.62 -35.63
C TYR A 207 -12.56 -18.92 -34.80
N ILE A 208 -12.75 -17.63 -34.53
CA ILE A 208 -11.98 -16.89 -33.52
C ILE A 208 -12.61 -17.18 -32.16
N ASN A 209 -11.93 -18.00 -31.36
CA ASN A 209 -12.43 -18.57 -30.11
C ASN A 209 -13.63 -19.53 -30.33
N THR A 210 -13.84 -20.48 -29.42
CA THR A 210 -14.97 -21.42 -29.50
C THR A 210 -15.67 -21.51 -28.13
N PRO A 211 -16.99 -21.21 -28.04
CA PRO A 211 -17.82 -20.60 -29.08
C PRO A 211 -17.34 -19.18 -29.44
N GLY A 212 -17.43 -18.78 -30.71
CA GLY A 212 -16.88 -17.50 -31.17
C GLY A 212 -17.25 -17.14 -32.61
N TYR A 213 -16.66 -16.05 -33.13
CA TYR A 213 -17.01 -15.48 -34.43
C TYR A 213 -16.42 -16.30 -35.58
N HIS A 214 -17.21 -16.58 -36.60
CA HIS A 214 -16.73 -17.22 -37.84
C HIS A 214 -16.16 -16.16 -38.78
N VAL A 215 -14.93 -16.36 -39.23
CA VAL A 215 -14.20 -15.39 -40.07
C VAL A 215 -13.41 -16.06 -41.18
N GLU A 216 -13.05 -15.27 -42.19
CA GLU A 216 -12.08 -15.62 -43.21
C GLU A 216 -11.03 -14.51 -43.31
N PHE A 217 -9.75 -14.89 -43.41
CA PHE A 217 -8.68 -13.94 -43.73
C PHE A 217 -8.29 -14.07 -45.18
N THR A 218 -8.05 -12.95 -45.85
CA THR A 218 -7.62 -12.93 -47.24
C THR A 218 -6.41 -12.02 -47.46
N VAL A 219 -5.59 -12.37 -48.44
CA VAL A 219 -4.45 -11.56 -48.89
C VAL A 219 -4.63 -11.23 -50.37
N GLY A 220 -4.54 -9.95 -50.69
CA GLY A 220 -4.58 -9.44 -52.05
C GLY A 220 -3.26 -8.80 -52.47
N PHE A 221 -3.06 -8.70 -53.77
CA PHE A 221 -1.90 -7.99 -54.35
C PHE A 221 -2.40 -6.85 -55.23
N GLY A 222 -2.85 -5.78 -54.58
CA GLY A 222 -3.40 -4.62 -55.26
C GLY A 222 -2.32 -3.76 -55.92
N ARG A 223 -2.66 -3.18 -57.08
CA ARG A 223 -1.96 -2.03 -57.65
C ARG A 223 -2.68 -0.78 -57.17
N ASN A 224 -2.03 0.05 -56.35
CA ASN A 224 -2.61 1.33 -55.95
C ASN A 224 -2.44 2.31 -57.11
N SER A 225 -3.48 3.07 -57.46
CA SER A 225 -3.46 4.06 -58.55
C SER A 225 -2.45 5.20 -58.32
N ILE A 226 -2.00 5.37 -57.07
CA ILE A 226 -1.06 6.41 -56.64
C ILE A 226 0.39 5.89 -56.54
N VAL A 227 0.59 4.58 -56.31
CA VAL A 227 1.93 4.00 -56.03
C VAL A 227 2.27 2.94 -57.08
N SER A 228 3.34 3.18 -57.83
CA SER A 228 3.75 2.38 -58.98
C SER A 228 4.06 0.89 -58.67
N SER A 229 4.34 0.54 -57.41
CA SER A 229 4.64 -0.84 -57.00
C SER A 229 3.44 -1.55 -56.35
N PRO A 230 3.20 -2.84 -56.68
CA PRO A 230 2.14 -3.61 -56.06
C PRO A 230 2.41 -3.80 -54.57
N HIS A 231 1.35 -3.70 -53.77
CA HIS A 231 1.39 -3.87 -52.31
C HIS A 231 0.56 -5.08 -51.91
N LEU A 232 1.01 -5.72 -50.82
CA LEU A 232 0.25 -6.78 -50.18
C LEU A 232 -0.80 -6.15 -49.25
N SER A 233 -2.06 -6.52 -49.46
CA SER A 233 -3.17 -6.21 -48.54
C SER A 233 -3.50 -7.44 -47.69
N PHE A 234 -4.07 -7.21 -46.51
CA PHE A 234 -4.57 -8.26 -45.64
C PHE A 234 -5.93 -7.85 -45.09
N ASN A 235 -6.93 -8.70 -45.31
CA ASN A 235 -8.31 -8.42 -45.00
C ASN A 235 -8.91 -9.53 -44.14
N CYS A 236 -9.97 -9.19 -43.41
CA CYS A 236 -10.81 -10.08 -42.63
C CYS A 236 -12.26 -9.88 -43.06
N GLN A 237 -13.00 -10.97 -43.11
CA GLN A 237 -14.42 -10.99 -43.43
C GLN A 237 -15.17 -11.79 -42.36
N ILE A 238 -16.22 -11.22 -41.78
CA ILE A 238 -17.11 -11.95 -40.87
C ILE A 238 -18.07 -12.79 -41.71
N CYS A 239 -18.15 -14.08 -41.37
CA CYS A 239 -19.01 -15.07 -41.99
C CYS A 239 -20.14 -15.46 -41.02
N PRO A 240 -21.30 -15.92 -41.53
CA PRO A 240 -22.36 -16.48 -40.69
C PRO A 240 -21.84 -17.67 -39.87
N GLY A 241 -21.99 -17.59 -38.55
CA GLY A 241 -21.50 -18.59 -37.61
C GLY A 241 -22.62 -19.26 -36.82
N GLN A 242 -22.42 -20.53 -36.44
CA GLN A 242 -23.40 -21.27 -35.63
C GLN A 242 -23.62 -20.68 -34.23
N TYR A 243 -22.67 -19.86 -33.76
CA TYR A 243 -22.69 -19.25 -32.42
C TYR A 243 -23.21 -17.80 -32.42
N ASP A 244 -23.59 -17.23 -33.57
CA ASP A 244 -23.84 -15.78 -33.72
C ASP A 244 -24.91 -15.23 -32.77
N HIS A 245 -25.89 -16.04 -32.38
CA HIS A 245 -26.95 -15.68 -31.44
C HIS A 245 -26.48 -15.57 -29.99
N MET A 246 -25.33 -16.17 -29.64
CA MET A 246 -24.73 -16.13 -28.30
C MET A 246 -23.67 -15.04 -28.15
N LEU A 247 -23.24 -14.43 -29.26
CA LEU A 247 -22.14 -13.47 -29.29
C LEU A 247 -22.65 -12.04 -29.13
N SER A 248 -21.74 -11.18 -28.68
CA SER A 248 -22.01 -9.74 -28.59
C SER A 248 -21.82 -9.07 -29.96
N TRP A 249 -22.70 -8.16 -30.32
CA TRP A 249 -22.60 -7.44 -31.58
C TRP A 249 -22.71 -5.92 -31.36
N PRO A 250 -22.07 -5.08 -32.20
CA PRO A 250 -21.19 -5.44 -33.33
C PRO A 250 -19.87 -6.08 -32.86
N PHE A 251 -19.10 -6.68 -33.77
CA PHE A 251 -17.79 -7.26 -33.50
C PHE A 251 -16.83 -6.21 -32.94
N LYS A 252 -16.24 -6.46 -31.76
CA LYS A 252 -15.36 -5.52 -31.04
C LYS A 252 -13.93 -6.01 -30.87
N ASN A 253 -13.63 -7.26 -31.23
CA ASN A 253 -12.32 -7.81 -30.95
C ASN A 253 -11.24 -7.09 -31.77
N LYS A 254 -10.13 -6.76 -31.11
CA LYS A 254 -8.92 -6.27 -31.79
C LYS A 254 -8.24 -7.45 -32.49
N ILE A 255 -7.98 -7.33 -33.78
CA ILE A 255 -7.20 -8.33 -34.53
C ILE A 255 -5.82 -7.74 -34.80
N ILE A 256 -4.77 -8.45 -34.37
CA ILE A 256 -3.37 -8.09 -34.60
C ILE A 256 -2.81 -9.05 -35.64
N VAL A 257 -2.33 -8.50 -36.74
CA VAL A 257 -1.66 -9.25 -37.81
C VAL A 257 -0.16 -9.02 -37.71
N VAL A 258 0.59 -10.10 -37.56
CA VAL A 258 2.05 -10.06 -37.54
C VAL A 258 2.57 -10.63 -38.85
N LEU A 259 3.24 -9.81 -39.64
CA LEU A 259 4.05 -10.29 -40.76
C LEU A 259 5.38 -10.77 -40.17
N VAL A 260 5.58 -12.08 -40.18
CA VAL A 260 6.70 -12.72 -39.48
C VAL A 260 7.98 -12.51 -40.28
N ASN A 261 8.98 -11.92 -39.63
CA ASN A 261 10.34 -11.95 -40.11
C ASN A 261 10.97 -13.29 -39.72
N GLN A 262 11.40 -14.07 -40.71
CA GLN A 262 11.91 -15.43 -40.55
C GLN A 262 13.43 -15.47 -40.30
N LEU A 263 14.10 -14.31 -40.23
CA LEU A 263 15.51 -14.17 -39.88
C LEU A 263 15.72 -13.57 -38.49
N GLU A 264 14.98 -12.50 -38.16
CA GLU A 264 15.14 -11.74 -36.92
C GLU A 264 13.77 -11.50 -36.25
N GLU A 265 13.55 -12.07 -35.06
CA GLU A 265 12.28 -11.96 -34.35
C GLU A 265 11.90 -10.50 -34.01
N GLN A 266 12.89 -9.67 -33.67
CA GLN A 266 12.69 -8.25 -33.33
C GLN A 266 12.28 -7.39 -34.54
N ALA A 267 12.48 -7.89 -35.76
CA ALA A 267 12.16 -7.19 -37.00
C ALA A 267 10.79 -7.59 -37.59
N GLN A 268 9.95 -8.30 -36.80
CA GLN A 268 8.55 -8.57 -37.13
C GLN A 268 7.77 -7.26 -37.31
N ARG A 269 6.78 -7.26 -38.19
CA ARG A 269 5.90 -6.10 -38.40
C ARG A 269 4.50 -6.39 -37.88
N TYR A 270 3.97 -5.45 -37.10
CA TYR A 270 2.67 -5.55 -36.45
C TYR A 270 1.69 -4.60 -37.12
N PHE A 271 0.49 -5.09 -37.41
CA PHE A 271 -0.59 -4.32 -37.98
C PHE A 271 -1.85 -4.55 -37.15
N GLU A 272 -2.44 -3.46 -36.67
CA GLU A 272 -3.68 -3.51 -35.90
C GLU A 272 -4.85 -3.27 -36.84
N MET A 273 -5.74 -4.26 -36.94
CA MET A 273 -6.98 -4.13 -37.66
C MET A 273 -8.04 -3.57 -36.72
N HIS A 274 -8.19 -2.25 -36.73
CA HIS A 274 -9.31 -1.60 -36.07
C HIS A 274 -10.54 -1.71 -36.97
N ALA A 275 -11.36 -2.71 -36.66
CA ALA A 275 -12.64 -2.94 -37.29
C ALA A 275 -13.49 -1.64 -37.39
N ALA A 276 -13.46 -0.80 -36.34
CA ALA A 276 -14.21 0.46 -36.28
C ALA A 276 -13.68 1.59 -37.19
N SER A 277 -12.45 1.49 -37.71
CA SER A 277 -11.88 2.47 -38.65
C SER A 277 -12.04 2.09 -40.11
N ALA A 278 -12.72 0.97 -40.40
CA ALA A 278 -12.99 0.54 -41.76
C ALA A 278 -14.00 1.49 -42.44
N GLU A 279 -13.83 1.69 -43.74
CA GLU A 279 -14.91 2.21 -44.58
C GLU A 279 -16.10 1.26 -44.43
N HIS A 280 -17.29 1.80 -44.10
CA HIS A 280 -18.48 0.97 -43.83
C HIS A 280 -18.32 0.03 -42.61
N ALA A 281 -17.67 0.50 -41.54
CA ALA A 281 -17.50 -0.28 -40.30
C ALA A 281 -18.82 -0.81 -39.71
N VAL A 282 -19.94 -0.12 -39.91
CA VAL A 282 -21.25 -0.60 -39.44
C VAL A 282 -21.64 -1.89 -40.16
N GLU A 283 -21.46 -1.94 -41.47
CA GLU A 283 -21.78 -3.08 -42.32
C GLU A 283 -20.78 -4.24 -42.16
N CYS A 284 -19.48 -3.93 -41.99
CA CYS A 284 -18.44 -4.93 -41.80
C CYS A 284 -18.61 -5.71 -40.48
N LEU A 285 -19.11 -5.05 -39.43
CA LEU A 285 -19.06 -5.56 -38.05
C LEU A 285 -20.40 -5.95 -37.45
N LYS A 286 -21.51 -5.72 -38.16
CA LYS A 286 -22.84 -6.15 -37.71
C LYS A 286 -22.92 -7.67 -37.65
N ARG A 287 -23.90 -8.16 -36.89
CA ARG A 287 -24.26 -9.58 -36.93
C ARG A 287 -24.69 -9.94 -38.36
N PRO A 288 -24.17 -11.02 -38.97
CA PRO A 288 -24.69 -11.52 -40.23
C PRO A 288 -26.20 -11.76 -40.14
N GLU A 289 -26.98 -11.14 -41.02
CA GLU A 289 -28.45 -11.20 -41.02
C GLU A 289 -28.99 -12.36 -41.86
N SER A 290 -28.14 -13.04 -42.64
CA SER A 290 -28.48 -14.13 -43.58
C SER A 290 -27.22 -14.96 -43.87
N GLU A 291 -27.30 -15.93 -44.80
CA GLU A 291 -26.16 -16.72 -45.31
C GLU A 291 -25.09 -15.89 -46.08
N GLN A 292 -25.20 -14.56 -46.05
CA GLN A 292 -24.28 -13.65 -46.72
C GLN A 292 -23.14 -13.24 -45.77
N ARG A 293 -21.93 -13.20 -46.32
CA ARG A 293 -20.75 -12.70 -45.61
C ARG A 293 -20.77 -11.17 -45.57
N ASN A 294 -20.31 -10.59 -44.47
CA ASN A 294 -20.18 -9.13 -44.34
C ASN A 294 -19.12 -8.60 -45.33
N PRO A 295 -19.08 -7.30 -45.63
CA PRO A 295 -17.95 -6.72 -46.36
C PRO A 295 -16.61 -6.91 -45.63
N LYS A 296 -15.51 -6.87 -46.40
CA LYS A 296 -14.14 -7.05 -45.89
C LYS A 296 -13.63 -5.77 -45.23
N PHE A 297 -12.86 -5.92 -44.15
CA PHE A 297 -12.09 -4.85 -43.54
C PHE A 297 -10.64 -5.28 -43.33
N GLY A 298 -9.69 -4.35 -43.37
CA GLY A 298 -8.28 -4.74 -43.37
C GLY A 298 -7.29 -3.61 -43.54
N VAL A 299 -6.06 -4.02 -43.85
CA VAL A 299 -4.92 -3.13 -44.11
C VAL A 299 -4.53 -3.29 -45.57
N SER A 300 -4.70 -2.22 -46.36
CA SER A 300 -4.46 -2.23 -47.80
C SER A 300 -2.98 -2.23 -48.19
N GLN A 301 -2.08 -1.80 -47.28
CA GLN A 301 -0.65 -1.62 -47.55
C GLN A 301 0.22 -2.17 -46.42
N ILE A 302 0.25 -3.50 -46.25
CA ILE A 302 1.14 -4.15 -45.26
C ILE A 302 2.61 -3.97 -45.65
N ILE A 303 2.95 -4.25 -46.91
CA ILE A 303 4.32 -4.21 -47.41
C ILE A 303 4.29 -4.13 -48.94
N SER A 304 5.27 -3.46 -49.55
CA SER A 304 5.45 -3.51 -50.99
C SER A 304 6.00 -4.87 -51.41
N VAL A 305 5.53 -5.42 -52.53
CA VAL A 305 6.00 -6.71 -53.03
C VAL A 305 7.52 -6.74 -53.24
N PRO A 306 8.18 -5.70 -53.79
CA PRO A 306 9.64 -5.68 -53.90
C PRO A 306 10.38 -5.76 -52.56
N LEU A 307 9.82 -5.18 -51.49
CA LEU A 307 10.42 -5.24 -50.16
C LEU A 307 10.18 -6.60 -49.50
N LEU A 308 9.00 -7.19 -49.70
CA LEU A 308 8.65 -8.54 -49.24
C LEU A 308 9.56 -9.60 -49.87
N GLU A 309 9.83 -9.47 -51.17
CA GLU A 309 10.65 -10.40 -51.95
C GLU A 309 12.16 -10.19 -51.78
N ASN A 310 12.56 -9.11 -51.11
CA ASN A 310 13.95 -8.91 -50.75
C ASN A 310 14.35 -9.87 -49.61
N VAL A 311 15.00 -10.97 -49.98
CA VAL A 311 15.43 -12.03 -49.04
C VAL A 311 16.25 -11.49 -47.88
N LYS A 312 17.03 -10.42 -48.07
CA LYS A 312 17.82 -9.78 -46.98
C LYS A 312 16.94 -9.13 -45.90
N LYS A 313 15.66 -8.87 -46.20
CA LYS A 313 14.69 -8.34 -45.24
C LYS A 313 13.98 -9.43 -44.43
N GLY A 314 14.13 -10.70 -44.80
CA GLY A 314 13.73 -11.85 -43.99
C GLY A 314 12.24 -12.21 -43.98
N PHE A 315 11.37 -11.51 -44.71
CA PHE A 315 9.93 -11.82 -44.73
C PHE A 315 9.55 -12.99 -45.64
N LEU A 316 10.31 -13.21 -46.71
CA LEU A 316 10.18 -14.35 -47.63
C LEU A 316 11.37 -15.30 -47.45
N SER A 317 11.08 -16.55 -47.10
CA SER A 317 12.08 -17.62 -47.00
C SER A 317 11.50 -18.90 -47.58
N GLN A 318 12.31 -19.67 -48.33
CA GLN A 318 11.89 -20.96 -48.92
C GLN A 318 10.53 -20.91 -49.65
N ASN A 319 10.29 -19.83 -50.40
CA ASN A 319 9.03 -19.58 -51.12
C ASN A 319 7.79 -19.56 -50.20
N CYS A 320 7.96 -19.09 -48.96
CA CYS A 320 6.93 -19.02 -47.94
C CYS A 320 6.92 -17.64 -47.27
N VAL A 321 5.74 -17.05 -47.17
CA VAL A 321 5.46 -15.87 -46.33
C VAL A 321 4.57 -16.33 -45.18
N VAL A 322 4.85 -15.87 -43.96
CA VAL A 322 4.13 -16.30 -42.76
C VAL A 322 3.43 -15.12 -42.11
N PHE A 323 2.13 -15.27 -41.90
CA PHE A 323 1.32 -14.38 -41.07
C PHE A 323 0.98 -15.08 -39.75
N LYS A 324 1.06 -14.34 -38.65
CA LYS A 324 0.54 -14.75 -37.35
C LYS A 324 -0.59 -13.80 -36.96
N ILE A 325 -1.80 -14.31 -36.86
CA ILE A 325 -2.98 -13.58 -36.44
C ILE A 325 -3.19 -13.80 -34.95
N ILE A 326 -3.36 -12.73 -34.20
CA ILE A 326 -3.57 -12.75 -32.76
C ILE A 326 -4.83 -11.96 -32.45
N VAL A 327 -5.77 -12.57 -31.73
CA VAL A 327 -6.92 -11.89 -31.16
C VAL A 327 -6.81 -11.98 -29.64
N PRO A 328 -6.42 -10.89 -28.97
CA PRO A 328 -6.35 -10.87 -27.53
C PRO A 328 -7.71 -11.22 -26.91
N PRO A 329 -7.71 -11.86 -25.73
CA PRO A 329 -8.94 -12.03 -24.96
C PRO A 329 -9.52 -10.66 -24.60
N ILE A 330 -10.86 -10.54 -24.67
CA ILE A 330 -11.60 -9.34 -24.27
C ILE A 330 -11.76 -9.31 -22.76
#